data_AF-A0A7C6VSR1-F1
#
_entry.id   AF-A0A7C6VSR1-F1
#
_cell.length_a   1.000
_cell.length_b   1.000
_cell.length_c   1.000
_cell.angle_alpha   90.00
_cell.angle_beta   90.00
_cell.angle_gamma   90.00
#
_symmetry.space_group_name_H-M   'P 1'
#
loop_
_entity.id
_entity.type
_entity.pdbx_description
1 polymer ?
#
loop_
_entity_poly.entity_id
_entity_poly.type
_entity_poly.pdbx_seq_one_letter_code
_entity_poly.pdbx_strand_id
1 'polypeptide(L)'
;MKKNNSGFILAEAIIVSTLALTVLVVLYTQFNKINRNYNITFSYNSVENIYAANNFKMYLLKSGYDNLVSALESMPERYLDIKSCPIEYLSENSHCKNLVDVISAKNIFFTNADIMDLKKEIENKTEISFEMKEFIKSISRNVNDDQYRLIIEFNDGSFATILI
;
A
#
# COMPACT_ATOMS: atom_id res chain seq x y z
N MET A 1 -50.37 11.41 -48.33
CA MET A 1 -49.29 10.41 -48.17
C MET A 1 -48.78 10.48 -46.73
N LYS A 2 -48.97 9.42 -45.93
CA LYS A 2 -48.47 9.36 -44.54
C LYS A 2 -46.96 9.08 -44.61
N LYS A 3 -46.14 10.07 -44.27
CA LYS A 3 -44.67 9.98 -44.34
C LYS A 3 -44.20 8.98 -43.26
N ASN A 4 -43.49 7.94 -43.68
CA ASN A 4 -43.05 6.85 -42.80
C ASN A 4 -41.92 7.34 -41.88
N ASN A 5 -42.27 7.90 -40.73
CA ASN A 5 -41.33 8.52 -39.78
C ASN A 5 -40.67 7.53 -38.81
N SER A 6 -40.99 6.24 -38.90
CA SER A 6 -40.47 5.19 -38.01
C SER A 6 -38.95 5.01 -38.11
N GLY A 7 -38.37 5.18 -39.30
CA GLY A 7 -36.91 5.17 -39.48
C GLY A 7 -36.19 6.37 -38.85
N PHE A 8 -36.85 7.53 -38.83
CA PHE A 8 -36.32 8.73 -38.17
C PHE A 8 -36.30 8.55 -36.64
N ILE A 9 -37.39 8.01 -36.08
CA ILE A 9 -37.48 7.70 -34.64
C ILE A 9 -36.44 6.65 -34.23
N LEU A 10 -36.22 5.62 -35.07
CA LEU A 10 -35.20 4.60 -34.80
C LEU A 10 -33.79 5.21 -34.76
N ALA A 11 -33.46 6.07 -35.73
CA ALA A 11 -32.16 6.74 -35.79
C ALA A 11 -31.93 7.67 -34.58
N GLU A 12 -32.94 8.46 -34.20
CA GLU A 12 -32.90 9.32 -33.01
C GLU A 12 -32.72 8.49 -31.73
N ALA A 13 -33.45 7.38 -31.59
CA ALA A 13 -33.31 6.49 -30.44
C ALA A 13 -31.91 5.88 -30.33
N ILE A 14 -31.28 5.49 -31.45
CA ILE A 14 -29.90 4.97 -31.47
C ILE A 14 -28.92 6.06 -31.04
N ILE A 15 -29.06 7.29 -31.57
CA ILE A 15 -28.19 8.42 -31.21
C ILE A 15 -28.31 8.75 -29.72
N VAL A 16 -29.53 8.86 -29.20
CA VAL A 16 -29.76 9.14 -27.78
C VAL A 16 -29.23 8.01 -26.90
N SER A 17 -29.43 6.75 -27.29
CA SER A 17 -28.95 5.59 -26.51
C SER A 17 -27.43 5.50 -26.48
N THR A 18 -26.76 5.77 -27.59
CA THR A 18 -25.28 5.79 -27.66
C THR A 18 -24.69 6.94 -26.83
N LEU A 19 -25.34 8.10 -26.83
CA LEU A 19 -24.96 9.22 -25.97
C LEU A 19 -25.16 8.88 -24.48
N ALA A 20 -26.28 8.25 -24.12
CA ALA A 20 -26.52 7.82 -22.75
C ALA A 20 -25.48 6.78 -22.27
N LEU A 21 -25.16 5.79 -23.11
CA LEU A 21 -24.17 4.76 -22.81
C LEU A 21 -22.77 5.35 -22.61
N THR A 22 -22.35 6.28 -23.47
CA THR A 22 -21.04 6.93 -23.33
C THR A 22 -20.95 7.72 -22.03
N VAL A 23 -22.00 8.47 -21.67
CA VAL A 23 -22.06 9.17 -20.38
C VAL A 23 -21.98 8.20 -19.20
N LEU A 24 -22.72 7.10 -19.23
CA LEU A 24 -22.69 6.08 -18.16
C LEU A 24 -21.30 5.45 -17.98
N VAL A 25 -20.62 5.12 -19.08
CA VAL A 25 -19.26 4.56 -19.02
C VAL A 25 -18.28 5.57 -18.41
N VAL A 26 -18.37 6.84 -18.81
CA VAL A 26 -17.53 7.91 -18.24
C VAL A 26 -17.83 8.09 -16.75
N LEU A 27 -19.10 8.15 -16.35
CA LEU A 27 -19.46 8.29 -14.94
C LEU A 27 -18.96 7.12 -14.09
N TYR A 28 -19.13 5.88 -14.58
CA TYR A 28 -18.67 4.69 -13.88
C TYR A 28 -17.15 4.67 -13.68
N THR A 29 -16.38 4.98 -14.74
CA THR A 29 -14.91 5.02 -14.65
C THR A 29 -14.43 6.11 -13.69
N GLN A 30 -15.06 7.29 -13.72
CA GLN A 30 -14.72 8.40 -12.82
C GLN A 30 -15.09 8.10 -11.37
N PHE A 31 -16.28 7.54 -11.14
CA PHE A 31 -16.72 7.14 -9.79
C PHE A 31 -15.78 6.11 -9.17
N ASN A 32 -15.39 5.09 -9.93
CA ASN A 32 -14.44 4.08 -9.46
C ASN A 32 -13.08 4.68 -9.10
N LYS A 33 -12.59 5.64 -9.91
CA LYS A 33 -11.34 6.35 -9.62
C LYS A 33 -11.44 7.17 -8.34
N ILE A 34 -12.54 7.89 -8.13
CA ILE A 34 -12.79 8.68 -6.92
C ILE A 34 -12.85 7.75 -5.70
N ASN A 35 -13.65 6.68 -5.77
CA ASN A 35 -13.82 5.74 -4.67
C ASN A 35 -12.49 5.06 -4.29
N ARG A 36 -11.69 4.64 -5.28
CA ARG A 36 -10.36 4.09 -5.06
C ARG A 36 -9.43 5.11 -4.39
N ASN A 37 -9.38 6.34 -4.89
CA ASN A 37 -8.54 7.38 -4.31
C ASN A 37 -8.98 7.79 -2.90
N TYR A 38 -10.29 7.78 -2.63
CA TYR A 38 -10.83 8.02 -1.29
C TYR A 38 -10.36 6.95 -0.31
N ASN A 39 -10.50 5.67 -0.68
CA ASN A 39 -10.01 4.55 0.14
C ASN A 39 -8.49 4.63 0.36
N ILE A 40 -7.72 4.94 -0.68
CA ILE A 40 -6.27 5.16 -0.57
C ILE A 40 -5.97 6.28 0.45
N THR A 41 -6.65 7.42 0.34
CA THR A 41 -6.38 8.58 1.21
C THR A 41 -6.75 8.30 2.67
N PHE A 42 -7.81 7.52 2.89
CA PHE A 42 -8.27 7.18 4.23
C PHE A 42 -7.43 6.07 4.87
N SER A 43 -7.09 5.04 4.10
CA SER A 43 -6.40 3.84 4.59
C SER A 43 -4.88 3.97 4.60
N TYR A 44 -4.28 4.85 3.79
CA TYR A 44 -2.82 4.96 3.68
C TYR A 44 -2.30 6.15 4.49
N ASN A 45 -1.30 5.90 5.34
CA ASN A 45 -0.58 6.92 6.10
C ASN A 45 -1.51 7.85 6.91
N SER A 46 -2.53 7.28 7.58
CA SER A 46 -3.33 8.05 8.54
C SER A 46 -2.45 8.60 9.66
N VAL A 47 -2.88 9.69 10.31
CA VAL A 47 -2.09 10.33 11.38
C VAL A 47 -1.77 9.35 12.50
N GLU A 48 -2.74 8.54 12.90
CA GLU A 48 -2.59 7.51 13.93
C GLU A 48 -1.56 6.46 13.52
N ASN A 49 -1.64 5.96 12.28
CA ASN A 49 -0.75 4.92 11.79
C ASN A 49 0.68 5.39 11.58
N ILE A 50 0.87 6.65 11.13
CA ILE A 50 2.19 7.26 11.08
C ILE A 50 2.77 7.38 12.49
N TYR A 51 1.97 7.77 13.48
CA TYR A 51 2.43 7.87 14.87
C TYR A 51 2.82 6.49 15.42
N ALA A 52 2.01 5.47 15.16
CA ALA A 52 2.32 4.08 15.49
C ALA A 52 3.63 3.60 14.82
N ALA A 53 3.78 3.85 13.52
CA ALA A 53 5.00 3.54 12.78
C ALA A 53 6.21 4.29 13.32
N ASN A 54 6.04 5.55 13.74
CA ASN A 54 7.09 6.34 14.36
C ASN A 54 7.51 5.78 15.73
N ASN A 55 6.56 5.34 16.56
CA ASN A 55 6.88 4.67 17.82
C ASN A 55 7.68 3.38 17.59
N PHE A 56 7.30 2.60 16.58
CA PHE A 56 8.05 1.41 16.18
C PHE A 56 9.45 1.75 15.65
N LYS A 57 9.57 2.79 14.81
CA LYS A 57 10.88 3.33 14.38
C LYS A 57 11.76 3.70 15.57
N MET A 58 11.22 4.40 16.57
CA MET A 58 11.98 4.81 17.76
C MET A 58 12.46 3.61 18.58
N TYR A 59 11.71 2.51 18.60
CA TYR A 59 12.15 1.24 19.18
C TYR A 59 13.30 0.63 18.37
N LEU A 60 13.17 0.54 17.04
CA LEU A 60 14.22 -0.02 16.18
C LEU A 60 15.54 0.73 16.32
N LEU A 61 15.50 2.07 16.31
CA LEU A 61 16.68 2.92 16.49
C LEU A 61 17.40 2.72 17.83
N LYS A 62 16.71 2.22 18.86
CA LYS A 62 17.31 1.95 20.18
C LYS A 62 17.84 0.53 20.33
N SER A 63 17.15 -0.45 19.75
CA SER A 63 17.32 -1.86 20.15
C SER A 63 17.66 -2.82 19.01
N GLY A 64 17.75 -2.38 17.75
CA GLY A 64 18.05 -3.33 16.66
C GLY A 64 18.35 -2.79 15.26
N TYR A 65 18.49 -1.47 15.08
CA TYR A 65 18.71 -0.87 13.76
C TYR A 65 19.94 -1.43 13.04
N ASP A 66 21.12 -1.42 13.66
CA ASP A 66 22.36 -1.87 13.02
C ASP A 66 22.32 -3.36 12.63
N ASN A 67 21.65 -4.18 13.45
CA ASN A 67 21.46 -5.61 13.18
C ASN A 67 20.51 -5.83 12.00
N LEU A 68 19.43 -5.04 11.90
CA LEU A 68 18.49 -5.10 10.79
C LEU A 68 19.12 -4.67 9.47
N VAL A 69 19.95 -3.61 9.51
CA VAL A 69 20.73 -3.15 8.36
C VAL A 69 21.65 -4.28 7.87
N SER A 70 22.45 -4.83 8.78
CA SER A 70 23.39 -5.91 8.46
C SER A 70 22.67 -7.15 7.91
N ALA A 71 21.50 -7.48 8.47
CA ALA A 71 20.69 -8.61 8.03
C ALA A 71 20.14 -8.40 6.60
N LEU A 72 19.60 -7.21 6.31
CA LEU A 72 19.06 -6.88 5.00
C LEU A 72 20.14 -6.88 3.92
N GLU A 73 21.34 -6.37 4.22
CA GLU A 73 22.48 -6.39 3.30
C GLU A 73 23.01 -7.81 3.03
N SER A 74 22.88 -8.71 4.01
CA SER A 74 23.35 -10.10 3.90
C SER A 74 22.38 -11.05 3.18
N MET A 75 21.10 -10.66 3.04
CA MET A 75 20.06 -11.51 2.46
C MET A 75 19.83 -11.20 0.97
N PRO A 76 19.39 -12.20 0.18
CA PRO A 76 19.00 -11.97 -1.21
C PRO A 76 17.67 -11.21 -1.34
N GLU A 77 16.83 -11.25 -0.31
CA GLU A 77 15.52 -10.58 -0.28
C GLU A 77 15.66 -9.08 -0.09
N ARG A 78 14.78 -8.29 -0.73
CA ARG A 78 14.79 -6.82 -0.63
C ARG A 78 14.00 -6.28 0.55
N TYR A 79 13.53 -7.15 1.43
CA TYR A 79 12.90 -6.78 2.69
C TYR A 79 13.10 -7.85 3.76
N LEU A 80 12.92 -7.45 5.02
CA LEU A 80 12.82 -8.33 6.17
C LEU A 80 11.41 -8.25 6.73
N ASP A 81 10.77 -9.39 6.96
CA ASP A 81 9.57 -9.45 7.80
C ASP A 81 9.97 -9.53 9.26
N ILE A 82 9.63 -8.49 10.01
CA ILE A 82 9.99 -8.34 11.43
C ILE A 82 8.78 -8.41 12.36
N LYS A 83 7.60 -8.79 11.84
CA LYS A 83 6.37 -8.91 12.63
C LYS A 83 6.53 -9.89 13.80
N SER A 84 7.23 -11.01 13.58
CA SER A 84 7.46 -12.05 14.59
C SER A 84 8.45 -11.64 15.69
N CYS A 85 9.05 -10.46 15.58
CA CYS A 85 10.11 -9.97 16.45
C CYS A 85 11.28 -10.97 16.53
N PRO A 86 11.97 -11.26 15.41
CA PRO A 86 13.07 -12.22 15.37
C PRO A 86 14.20 -11.83 16.33
N ILE A 87 14.63 -12.77 17.18
CA ILE A 87 15.63 -12.54 18.24
C ILE A 87 17.00 -12.27 17.64
N GLU A 88 17.24 -12.79 16.42
CA GLU A 88 18.48 -12.62 15.67
C GLU A 88 18.82 -11.15 15.44
N TYR A 89 17.80 -10.30 15.30
CA TYR A 89 17.97 -8.87 15.01
C TYR A 89 17.41 -7.96 16.12
N LEU A 90 16.41 -8.43 16.86
CA LEU A 90 15.70 -7.68 17.89
C LEU A 90 15.85 -8.35 19.26
N SER A 91 16.85 -7.90 20.01
CA SER A 91 17.24 -8.46 21.32
C SER A 91 16.14 -8.29 22.40
N GLU A 92 15.33 -7.23 22.32
CA GLU A 92 14.20 -7.00 23.23
C GLU A 92 12.88 -7.56 22.68
N ASN A 93 12.83 -8.87 22.43
CA ASN A 93 11.69 -9.53 21.78
C ASN A 93 10.35 -9.30 22.51
N SER A 94 10.33 -9.34 23.85
CA SER A 94 9.10 -9.11 24.63
C SER A 94 8.56 -7.70 24.46
N HIS A 95 9.43 -6.69 24.41
CA HIS A 95 9.03 -5.31 24.18
C HIS A 95 8.54 -5.11 22.74
N CYS A 96 9.20 -5.71 21.76
CA CYS A 96 8.76 -5.72 20.36
C CYS A 96 7.36 -6.32 20.22
N LYS A 97 7.10 -7.50 20.79
CA LYS A 97 5.78 -8.17 20.70
C LYS A 97 4.68 -7.31 21.30
N ASN A 98 4.91 -6.77 22.50
CA ASN A 98 3.97 -5.86 23.12
C ASN A 98 3.69 -4.64 22.23
N LEU A 99 4.71 -4.10 21.58
CA LEU A 99 4.55 -2.96 20.68
C LEU A 99 3.76 -3.34 19.43
N VAL A 100 4.04 -4.49 18.81
CA VAL A 100 3.29 -5.05 17.67
C VAL A 100 1.81 -5.21 18.02
N ASP A 101 1.51 -5.74 19.21
CA ASP A 101 0.15 -5.93 19.70
C ASP A 101 -0.56 -4.60 19.95
N VAL A 102 0.11 -3.64 20.61
CA VAL A 102 -0.45 -2.31 20.91
C VAL A 102 -0.75 -1.52 19.63
N ILE A 103 0.17 -1.54 18.65
CA ILE A 103 -0.08 -0.89 17.36
C ILE A 103 -1.01 -1.69 16.46
N SER A 104 -1.40 -2.90 16.84
CA SER A 104 -2.23 -3.80 16.03
C SER A 104 -1.66 -4.05 14.62
N ALA A 105 -0.35 -4.26 14.52
CA ALA A 105 0.31 -4.52 13.26
C ALA A 105 0.06 -5.97 12.78
N LYS A 106 -0.40 -6.10 11.55
CA LYS A 106 -0.63 -7.36 10.86
C LYS A 106 0.66 -7.89 10.24
N ASN A 107 1.38 -7.03 9.52
CA ASN A 107 2.68 -7.30 8.90
C ASN A 107 3.60 -6.08 9.04
N ILE A 108 4.90 -6.30 9.21
CA ILE A 108 5.90 -5.24 9.32
C ILE A 108 7.10 -5.59 8.46
N PHE A 109 7.36 -4.78 7.44
CA PHE A 109 8.49 -4.94 6.54
C PHE A 109 9.52 -3.84 6.75
N PHE A 110 10.78 -4.25 6.90
CA PHE A 110 11.94 -3.38 6.86
C PHE A 110 12.65 -3.53 5.52
N THR A 111 12.95 -2.42 4.84
CA THR A 111 13.50 -2.43 3.48
C THR A 111 14.34 -1.17 3.24
N ASN A 112 14.99 -1.08 2.08
CA ASN A 112 15.70 0.13 1.65
C ASN A 112 14.71 1.27 1.35
N ALA A 113 15.18 2.51 1.45
CA ALA A 113 14.37 3.68 1.12
C ALA A 113 13.97 3.71 -0.37
N ASP A 114 14.87 3.30 -1.28
CA ASP A 114 14.50 2.99 -2.66
C ASP A 114 13.87 1.59 -2.72
N ILE A 115 12.56 1.59 -2.93
CA ILE A 115 11.72 0.40 -3.00
C ILE A 115 11.57 -0.12 -4.44
N MET A 116 12.33 0.38 -5.42
CA MET A 116 12.22 -0.07 -6.82
C MET A 116 12.40 -1.58 -6.97
N ASP A 117 13.40 -2.15 -6.30
CA ASP A 117 13.65 -3.58 -6.39
C ASP A 117 12.65 -4.39 -5.57
N LEU A 118 12.20 -3.84 -4.43
CA LEU A 118 11.10 -4.42 -3.66
C LEU A 118 9.83 -4.52 -4.51
N LYS A 119 9.46 -3.46 -5.25
CA LYS A 119 8.27 -3.45 -6.11
C LYS A 119 8.29 -4.59 -7.14
N LYS A 120 9.46 -4.92 -7.69
CA LYS A 120 9.61 -6.03 -8.64
C LYS A 120 9.50 -7.39 -7.96
N GLU A 121 10.12 -7.53 -6.78
CA GLU A 121 10.14 -8.78 -6.04
C GLU A 121 8.74 -9.20 -5.55
N ILE A 122 7.98 -8.26 -4.98
CA ILE A 122 6.68 -8.55 -4.36
C ILE A 122 5.59 -8.89 -5.38
N GLU A 123 5.74 -8.55 -6.66
CA GLU A 123 4.69 -8.80 -7.66
C GLU A 123 4.32 -10.27 -7.72
N ASN A 124 5.32 -11.16 -7.65
CA ASN A 124 5.14 -12.60 -7.75
C ASN A 124 4.96 -13.31 -6.40
N LYS A 125 5.16 -12.64 -5.25
CA LYS A 125 5.02 -13.26 -3.92
C LYS A 125 3.54 -13.47 -3.56
N THR A 126 3.13 -14.71 -3.31
CA THR A 126 1.73 -15.05 -2.99
C THR A 126 1.35 -14.78 -1.53
N GLU A 127 2.35 -14.64 -0.66
CA GLU A 127 2.17 -14.42 0.78
C GLU A 127 1.77 -12.98 1.11
N ILE A 128 2.07 -12.03 0.21
CA ILE A 128 1.77 -10.61 0.39
C ILE A 128 0.38 -10.32 -0.19
N SER A 129 -0.48 -9.70 0.63
CA SER A 129 -1.83 -9.31 0.23
C SER A 129 -1.84 -8.35 -0.96
N PHE A 130 -2.90 -8.39 -1.77
CA PHE A 130 -3.04 -7.51 -2.92
C PHE A 130 -3.01 -6.04 -2.49
N GLU A 131 -3.66 -5.72 -1.38
CA GLU A 131 -3.74 -4.38 -0.81
C GLU A 131 -2.36 -3.87 -0.37
N MET A 132 -1.54 -4.72 0.25
CA MET A 132 -0.17 -4.37 0.62
C MET A 132 0.71 -4.14 -0.61
N LYS A 133 0.53 -4.93 -1.68
CA LYS A 133 1.23 -4.69 -2.96
C LYS A 133 0.84 -3.34 -3.56
N GLU A 134 -0.45 -3.01 -3.58
CA GLU A 134 -0.94 -1.72 -4.09
C GLU A 134 -0.43 -0.56 -3.22
N PHE A 135 -0.34 -0.73 -1.90
CA PHE A 135 0.27 0.24 -1.01
C PHE A 135 1.74 0.46 -1.34
N ILE A 136 2.55 -0.60 -1.40
CA ILE A 136 3.99 -0.49 -1.72
C ILE A 136 4.18 0.15 -3.10
N LYS A 137 3.35 -0.18 -4.10
CA LYS A 137 3.38 0.45 -5.42
C LYS A 137 3.10 1.95 -5.36
N SER A 138 2.21 2.39 -4.46
CA SER A 138 1.85 3.80 -4.28
C SER A 138 2.94 4.66 -3.63
N ILE A 139 3.87 4.05 -2.89
CA ILE A 139 4.96 4.77 -2.24
C ILE A 139 5.84 5.42 -3.33
N SER A 140 6.03 6.73 -3.20
CA SER A 140 6.85 7.53 -4.11
C SER A 140 8.32 7.15 -4.00
N ARG A 141 9.06 7.32 -5.11
CA ARG A 141 10.51 7.13 -5.10
C ARG A 141 11.16 8.19 -4.21
N ASN A 142 11.95 7.77 -3.24
CA ASN A 142 12.85 8.65 -2.51
C ASN A 142 14.25 8.53 -3.11
N VAL A 143 14.96 9.66 -3.15
CA VAL A 143 16.24 9.82 -3.88
C VAL A 143 17.46 9.58 -2.96
N ASN A 144 17.25 9.37 -1.66
CA ASN A 144 18.32 9.08 -0.72
C ASN A 144 18.44 7.56 -0.55
N ASP A 145 19.34 6.95 -1.33
CA ASP A 145 19.54 5.50 -1.38
C ASP A 145 20.13 4.91 -0.10
N ASP A 146 20.77 5.72 0.74
CA ASP A 146 21.46 5.28 1.97
C ASP A 146 20.52 5.14 3.19
N GLN A 147 19.21 5.38 3.02
CA GLN A 147 18.23 5.29 4.10
C GLN A 147 17.44 3.99 4.05
N TYR A 148 16.81 3.66 5.17
CA TYR A 148 15.92 2.52 5.29
C TYR A 148 14.48 2.98 5.50
N ARG A 149 13.54 2.05 5.35
CA ARG A 149 12.12 2.31 5.42
C ARG A 149 11.40 1.19 6.15
N LEU A 150 10.43 1.59 6.96
CA LEU A 150 9.43 0.72 7.54
C LEU A 150 8.15 0.79 6.73
N ILE A 151 7.52 -0.36 6.51
CA ILE A 151 6.22 -0.50 5.88
C ILE A 151 5.37 -1.40 6.77
N ILE A 152 4.23 -0.90 7.24
CA ILE A 152 3.35 -1.59 8.18
C ILE A 152 1.97 -1.75 7.54
N GLU A 153 1.45 -2.97 7.60
CA GLU A 153 0.03 -3.28 7.39
C GLU A 153 -0.61 -3.48 8.76
N PHE A 154 -1.74 -2.82 9.02
CA PHE A 154 -2.46 -2.91 10.28
C PHE A 154 -3.64 -3.89 10.18
N ASN A 155 -4.12 -4.38 11.32
CA ASN A 155 -5.22 -5.35 11.38
C ASN A 155 -6.55 -4.80 10.84
N ASP A 156 -6.75 -3.48 10.85
CA ASP A 156 -7.93 -2.80 10.32
C ASP A 156 -7.89 -2.62 8.78
N GLY A 157 -6.82 -3.11 8.11
CA GLY A 157 -6.64 -2.98 6.67
C GLY A 157 -6.10 -1.62 6.23
N SER A 158 -5.63 -0.80 7.18
CA SER A 158 -4.89 0.42 6.89
C SER A 158 -3.38 0.14 6.80
N PHE A 159 -2.63 1.12 6.29
CA PHE A 159 -1.20 0.97 6.00
C PHE A 159 -0.45 2.23 6.41
N ALA A 160 0.83 2.08 6.77
CA ALA A 160 1.72 3.22 6.92
C ALA A 160 3.14 2.89 6.49
N THR A 161 3.87 3.93 6.10
CA THR A 161 5.29 3.86 5.86
C THR A 161 6.01 5.06 6.44
N ILE A 162 7.21 4.83 6.97
CA ILE A 162 8.07 5.89 7.49
C ILE A 162 9.52 5.58 7.11
N LEU A 163 10.29 6.62 6.78
CA LEU A 163 11.73 6.50 6.64
C LEU A 163 12.36 6.34 8.02
N ILE A 164 13.35 5.47 8.13
CA ILE A 164 14.14 5.30 9.35
C ILE A 164 15.39 6.18 9.23
#